data_AF-A0A0S7Z4V4-F1
#
_entry.id   AF-A0A0S7Z4V4-F1
#
_cell.length_a   1.000
_cell.length_b   1.000
_cell.length_c   1.000
_cell.angle_alpha   90.00
_cell.angle_beta   90.00
_cell.angle_gamma   90.00
#
_symmetry.space_group_name_H-M   'P 1'
#
loop_
_entity.id
_entity.type
_entity.pdbx_description
1 polymer ?
#
loop_
_entity_poly.entity_id
_entity_poly.type
_entity_poly.pdbx_seq_one_letter_code
_entity_poly.pdbx_strand_id
1 'polypeptide(L)'
;RLVIMKAQDPVIGMIGLLQWVEPRLPAPPRERERLGIGDVVFVLQTDNVQEAYRRLQVAGARIFAEPHRFEVRGADGRTLRMTSISFWDPDGYFFEMNERHPG
;
A
#
# COMPACT_ATOMS: atom_id res chain seq x y z
N ARG A 1 -9.84 -9.31 18.03
CA ARG A 1 -10.68 -8.44 17.17
C ARG A 1 -10.20 -8.58 15.74
N LEU A 2 -11.11 -8.86 14.81
CA LEU A 2 -10.82 -8.95 13.37
C LEU A 2 -11.50 -7.77 12.67
N VAL A 3 -10.74 -7.09 11.82
CA VAL A 3 -11.25 -6.06 10.90
C VAL A 3 -10.93 -6.50 9.49
N ILE A 4 -11.93 -6.53 8.60
CA ILE A 4 -11.72 -6.80 7.18
C ILE A 4 -11.82 -5.48 6.42
N MET A 5 -10.72 -5.04 5.82
CA MET A 5 -10.71 -3.95 4.85
C MET A 5 -11.06 -4.53 3.48
N LYS A 6 -11.94 -3.84 2.74
CA LYS A 6 -12.40 -4.28 1.41
C LYS A 6 -12.18 -3.17 0.39
N ALA A 7 -11.69 -3.54 -0.78
CA ALA A 7 -11.73 -2.71 -1.98
C ALA A 7 -13.19 -2.54 -2.46
N GLN A 8 -13.39 -1.71 -3.49
CA GLN A 8 -14.70 -1.54 -4.11
C GLN A 8 -15.17 -2.77 -4.87
N ASP A 9 -14.24 -3.64 -5.30
CA ASP A 9 -14.59 -4.88 -5.96
C ASP A 9 -15.34 -5.83 -4.99
N PRO A 10 -16.47 -6.43 -5.42
CA PRO A 10 -17.32 -7.21 -4.53
C PRO A 10 -16.73 -8.58 -4.16
N VAL A 11 -15.69 -9.06 -4.85
CA VAL A 11 -15.13 -10.42 -4.70
C VAL A 11 -13.67 -10.41 -4.28
N ILE A 12 -12.86 -9.48 -4.81
CA ILE A 12 -11.41 -9.43 -4.58
C ILE A 12 -10.98 -8.16 -3.83
N GLY A 13 -9.73 -8.15 -3.34
CA GLY A 13 -9.16 -6.99 -2.64
C GLY A 13 -9.62 -6.89 -1.19
N MET A 14 -9.49 -7.97 -0.42
CA MET A 14 -9.77 -7.98 1.01
C MET A 14 -8.49 -8.22 1.82
N ILE A 15 -8.30 -7.46 2.90
CA ILE A 15 -7.21 -7.64 3.86
C ILE A 15 -7.82 -7.80 5.25
N GLY A 16 -7.48 -8.90 5.94
CA GLY A 16 -7.86 -9.13 7.33
C GLY A 16 -6.79 -8.66 8.30
N LEU A 17 -7.14 -7.72 9.17
CA LEU A 17 -6.29 -7.22 10.24
C LEU A 17 -6.75 -7.83 11.57
N LEU A 18 -5.88 -8.60 12.22
CA LEU A 18 -6.17 -9.32 13.46
C LEU A 18 -5.38 -8.72 14.63
N GLN A 19 -6.09 -8.43 15.72
CA GLN A 19 -5.49 -8.03 16.99
C GLN A 19 -5.93 -8.97 18.11
N TRP A 20 -4.97 -9.49 18.87
CA TRP A 20 -5.23 -10.20 20.13
C TRP A 20 -5.63 -9.22 21.24
N VAL A 21 -6.79 -9.43 21.86
CA VAL A 21 -7.36 -8.49 22.85
C VAL A 21 -7.14 -8.97 24.28
N GLU A 22 -7.24 -10.28 24.51
CA GLU A 22 -7.02 -10.90 25.81
C GLU A 22 -6.50 -12.35 25.65
N PRO A 23 -5.26 -12.64 26.08
CA PRO A 23 -4.24 -11.66 26.48
C PRO A 23 -3.83 -10.80 25.28
N ARG A 24 -3.49 -9.52 25.52
CA ARG A 24 -2.83 -8.72 24.48
C ARG A 24 -1.43 -9.25 24.26
N LEU A 25 -1.08 -9.51 23.00
CA LEU A 25 0.30 -9.83 22.63
C LEU A 25 1.09 -8.53 22.43
N PRO A 26 2.41 -8.51 22.73
CA PRO A 26 3.25 -7.36 22.43
C PRO A 26 3.34 -7.14 20.92
N ALA A 27 3.49 -5.88 20.50
CA ALA A 27 3.79 -5.56 19.11
C ALA A 27 5.14 -6.21 18.71
N PRO A 28 5.26 -6.73 17.47
CA PRO A 28 6.52 -7.28 16.99
C PRO A 28 7.61 -6.19 16.98
N PRO A 29 8.88 -6.54 17.30
CA PRO A 29 9.95 -5.56 17.52
C PRO A 29 10.54 -4.95 16.25
N ARG A 30 9.77 -4.70 15.18
CA ARG A 30 10.33 -4.33 13.88
C ARG A 30 9.73 -3.06 13.28
N GLU A 31 10.55 -2.02 13.22
CA GLU A 31 10.51 -1.09 12.09
C GLU A 31 11.45 -1.65 11.00
N ARG A 32 10.88 -2.13 9.89
CA ARG A 32 11.68 -2.62 8.77
C ARG A 32 12.27 -1.43 8.01
N GLU A 33 13.56 -1.16 8.13
CA GLU A 33 14.15 -0.01 7.42
C GLU A 33 14.09 -0.13 5.89
N ARG A 34 14.17 -1.37 5.36
CA ARG A 34 14.17 -1.69 3.93
C ARG A 34 13.46 -3.00 3.62
N LEU A 35 13.03 -3.18 2.38
CA LEU A 35 12.57 -4.45 1.84
C LEU A 35 13.73 -5.46 1.70
N GLY A 36 13.45 -6.71 2.03
CA GLY A 36 14.31 -7.87 1.80
C GLY A 36 13.65 -8.92 0.89
N ILE A 37 14.42 -9.95 0.53
CA ILE A 37 13.92 -11.08 -0.26
C ILE A 37 12.81 -11.80 0.52
N GLY A 38 11.68 -12.04 -0.13
CA GLY A 38 10.51 -12.72 0.45
C GLY A 38 9.56 -11.80 1.22
N ASP A 39 9.87 -10.50 1.32
CA ASP A 39 8.97 -9.53 1.92
C ASP A 39 7.71 -9.31 1.08
N VAL A 40 6.59 -9.09 1.77
CA VAL A 40 5.30 -8.81 1.14
C VAL A 40 5.23 -7.33 0.75
N VAL A 41 4.78 -7.08 -0.47
CA VAL A 41 4.37 -5.77 -0.97
C VAL A 41 2.88 -5.80 -1.23
N PHE A 42 2.12 -4.92 -0.57
CA PHE A 42 0.71 -4.72 -0.86
C PHE A 42 0.56 -3.69 -1.97
N VAL A 43 -0.07 -4.08 -3.09
CA VAL A 43 -0.31 -3.20 -4.22
C VAL A 43 -1.78 -2.76 -4.21
N LEU A 44 -2.00 -1.45 -4.22
CA LEU A 44 -3.31 -0.82 -4.18
C LEU A 44 -3.52 0.08 -5.41
N GLN A 45 -4.78 0.25 -5.82
CA GLN A 45 -5.15 1.24 -6.82
C GLN A 45 -5.97 2.36 -6.17
N THR A 46 -5.76 3.59 -6.63
CA THR A 46 -6.52 4.79 -6.25
C THR A 46 -6.78 5.64 -7.48
N ASP A 47 -7.81 6.48 -7.43
CA ASP A 47 -8.10 7.47 -8.46
C ASP A 47 -7.35 8.79 -8.23
N ASN A 48 -6.70 8.95 -7.07
CA ASN A 48 -5.97 10.17 -6.73
C ASN A 48 -4.82 9.88 -5.76
N VAL A 49 -3.61 9.70 -6.30
CA VAL A 49 -2.39 9.47 -5.53
C VAL A 49 -1.98 10.71 -4.73
N GLN A 50 -2.23 11.92 -5.25
CA GLN A 50 -1.82 13.16 -4.55
C GLN A 50 -2.59 13.36 -3.25
N GLU A 51 -3.91 13.11 -3.26
CA GLU A 51 -4.72 13.18 -2.04
C GLU A 51 -4.35 12.06 -1.07
N ALA A 52 -4.06 10.85 -1.56
CA ALA A 52 -3.57 9.76 -0.72
C ALA A 52 -2.24 10.13 -0.05
N TYR A 53 -1.29 10.69 -0.81
CA TYR A 53 0.00 11.16 -0.31
C TYR A 53 -0.16 12.23 0.79
N ARG A 54 -1.02 13.22 0.58
CA ARG A 54 -1.33 14.25 1.60
C ARG A 54 -1.87 13.62 2.89
N ARG A 55 -2.79 12.66 2.78
CA ARG A 55 -3.35 11.96 3.96
C ARG A 55 -2.29 11.14 4.69
N LEU A 56 -1.42 10.47 3.96
CA LEU A 56 -0.32 9.68 4.53
C LEU A 56 0.67 10.58 5.29
N GLN A 57 1.00 11.75 4.77
CA GLN A 57 1.83 12.72 5.49
C GLN A 57 1.17 13.19 6.79
N VAL A 58 -0.12 13.54 6.74
CA VAL A 58 -0.87 13.97 7.94
C VAL A 58 -0.94 12.84 8.98
N ALA A 59 -1.05 11.59 8.52
CA ALA A 59 -1.05 10.41 9.39
C ALA A 59 0.36 10.04 9.93
N GLY A 60 1.42 10.74 9.51
CA GLY A 60 2.80 10.43 9.91
C GLY A 60 3.33 9.13 9.33
N ALA A 61 2.79 8.66 8.20
CA ALA A 61 3.27 7.46 7.53
C ALA A 61 4.70 7.66 7.03
N ARG A 62 5.51 6.59 7.06
CA ARG A 62 6.87 6.63 6.54
C ARG A 62 6.84 6.46 5.03
N ILE A 63 6.93 7.58 4.32
CA ILE A 63 7.01 7.61 2.86
C ILE A 63 8.38 7.06 2.42
N PHE A 64 8.36 6.04 1.56
CA PHE A 64 9.55 5.49 0.94
C PHE A 64 9.85 6.19 -0.39
N ALA A 65 8.81 6.44 -1.19
CA ALA A 65 8.90 7.19 -2.44
C ALA A 65 7.68 8.10 -2.59
N GLU A 66 7.94 9.39 -2.85
CA GLU A 66 6.93 10.39 -3.17
C GLU A 66 6.22 10.09 -4.51
N PRO A 67 5.07 10.75 -4.79
CA PRO A 67 4.37 10.57 -6.06
C PRO A 67 5.28 10.78 -7.27
N HIS A 68 5.49 9.73 -8.03
CA HIS A 68 6.31 9.79 -9.25
C HIS A 68 5.60 9.12 -10.42
N ARG A 69 5.79 9.70 -11.60
CA ARG A 69 5.25 9.16 -12.86
C ARG A 69 6.21 8.15 -13.44
N PHE A 70 5.65 7.08 -14.00
CA PHE A 70 6.40 6.08 -14.72
C PHE A 70 5.52 5.43 -15.79
N GLU A 71 6.19 4.77 -16.72
CA GLU A 71 5.56 4.04 -17.82
C GLU A 71 6.00 2.59 -17.77
N VAL A 72 5.05 1.67 -17.88
CA VAL A 72 5.33 0.24 -17.97
C VAL A 72 4.66 -0.35 -19.20
N ARG A 73 5.31 -1.34 -19.80
CA ARG A 73 4.71 -2.10 -20.89
C ARG A 73 3.82 -3.18 -20.28
N GLY A 74 2.52 -3.07 -20.52
CA GLY A 74 1.54 -4.09 -20.15
C GLY A 74 1.81 -5.40 -20.89
N ALA A 75 1.26 -6.49 -20.36
CA ALA A 75 1.36 -7.82 -20.97
C ALA A 75 0.73 -7.89 -22.38
N ASP A 76 -0.21 -6.99 -22.67
CA ASP A 76 -0.85 -6.79 -23.97
C ASP A 76 0.01 -5.95 -24.94
N GLY A 77 1.21 -5.53 -24.52
CA GLY A 77 2.13 -4.71 -25.29
C GLY A 77 1.82 -3.21 -25.28
N ARG A 78 0.71 -2.77 -24.66
CA ARG A 78 0.33 -1.36 -24.54
C ARG A 78 1.13 -0.67 -23.44
N THR A 79 1.40 0.61 -23.60
CA THR A 79 2.03 1.43 -22.56
C THR A 79 0.99 1.85 -21.53
N LEU A 80 1.24 1.51 -20.26
CA LEU A 80 0.48 1.98 -19.12
C LEU A 80 1.21 3.17 -18.51
N ARG A 81 0.51 4.29 -18.37
CA ARG A 81 1.01 5.50 -17.70
C ARG A 81 0.44 5.54 -16.30
N MET A 82 1.30 5.66 -15.31
CA MET A 82 0.89 5.57 -13.90
C MET A 82 1.60 6.63 -13.05
N THR A 83 0.97 6.98 -11.94
CA THR A 83 1.63 7.67 -10.83
C THR A 83 1.61 6.75 -9.62
N SER A 84 2.76 6.59 -8.96
CA SER A 84 2.90 5.71 -7.79
C SER A 84 3.42 6.45 -6.59
N ILE A 85 2.98 6.00 -5.42
CA ILE A 85 3.61 6.25 -4.13
C ILE A 85 3.96 4.93 -3.47
N SER A 86 5.01 4.93 -2.66
CA SER A 86 5.35 3.78 -1.82
C SER A 86 5.62 4.23 -0.40
N PHE A 87 5.11 3.48 0.57
CA PHE A 87 5.17 3.84 1.98
C PHE A 87 5.09 2.61 2.87
N TRP A 88 5.41 2.82 4.15
CA TRP A 88 5.25 1.81 5.19
C TRP A 88 4.08 2.18 6.10
N ASP A 89 3.28 1.20 6.48
CA ASP A 89 2.28 1.37 7.52
C ASP A 89 2.91 1.33 8.93
N PRO A 90 2.16 1.67 9.99
CA PRO A 90 2.66 1.65 11.36
C PRO A 90 3.13 0.28 11.87
N ASP A 91 2.67 -0.82 11.27
CA ASP A 91 3.05 -2.19 11.63
C ASP A 91 4.27 -2.69 10.81
N GLY A 92 4.80 -1.86 9.91
CA GLY A 92 6.00 -2.15 9.13
C GLY A 92 5.76 -2.94 7.85
N TYR A 93 4.52 -2.98 7.34
CA TYR A 93 4.20 -3.53 6.02
C TYR A 93 4.43 -2.50 4.91
N PHE A 94 4.91 -2.97 3.76
CA PHE A 94 5.20 -2.11 2.61
C PHE A 94 4.02 -2.06 1.65
N PHE A 95 3.67 -0.85 1.23
CA PHE A 95 2.59 -0.58 0.29
C PHE A 95 3.12 0.15 -0.94
N GLU A 96 2.60 -0.23 -2.10
CA GLU A 96 2.65 0.54 -3.33
C GLU A 96 1.21 0.91 -3.73
N MET A 97 0.95 2.20 -3.94
CA MET A 97 -0.37 2.68 -4.34
C MET A 97 -0.28 3.45 -5.65
N ASN A 98 -1.14 3.06 -6.58
CA ASN A 98 -1.03 3.40 -7.98
C ASN A 98 -2.29 4.11 -8.50
N GLU A 99 -2.09 5.19 -9.25
CA GLU A 99 -3.13 5.83 -10.07
C GLU A 99 -2.82 5.55 -11.53
N ARG A 100 -3.77 4.96 -12.23
CA ARG A 100 -3.66 4.69 -13.67
C ARG A 100 -4.22 5.86 -14.45
N HIS A 101 -3.42 6.38 -15.37
CA HIS A 101 -3.86 7.44 -16.28
C HIS A 101 -4.45 6.82 -17.55
N PRO A 102 -5.53 7.42 -18.10
CA PRO A 102 -6.02 7.05 -19.41
C PRO A 102 -4.90 7.10 -20.46
N GLY A 103 -4.87 6.10 -21.33
CA GLY A 103 -3.93 6.00 -22.46
C GLY A 103 -4.40 6.77 -23.69
#